data_AF-W4L8F2-F1
#
_entry.id   AF-W4L8F2-F1
#
_cell.length_a   1.000
_cell.length_b   1.000
_cell.length_c   1.000
_cell.angle_alpha   90.00
_cell.angle_beta   90.00
_cell.angle_gamma   90.00
#
_symmetry.space_group_name_H-M   'P 1'
#
loop_
_entity.id
_entity.type
_entity.pdbx_description
1 polymer ?
#
loop_
_entity_poly.entity_id
_entity_poly.type
_entity_poly.pdbx_seq_one_letter_code
_entity_poly.pdbx_strand_id
1 'polypeptide(L)'
;MATMRILDPTAKRQAESRTLVPFAAENHRIGILHNHSPHFNRLAEALPQALKTQMQAKTVETHTKARYSSGAPQAMLATLSADYDFAITGLAA
;
A
#
# COMPACT_ATOMS: atom_id res chain seq x y z
N MET A 1 -36.15 9.84 7.81
CA MET A 1 -36.34 8.57 7.08
C MET A 1 -34.99 7.86 7.03
N ALA A 2 -34.86 6.67 7.61
CA ALA A 2 -33.60 5.93 7.64
C ALA A 2 -33.62 4.83 6.58
N THR A 3 -32.64 4.84 5.68
CA THR A 3 -32.45 3.82 4.64
C THR A 3 -31.56 2.70 5.17
N MET A 4 -32.12 1.51 5.35
CA MET A 4 -31.40 0.30 5.74
C MET A 4 -30.84 -0.39 4.49
N ARG A 5 -29.52 -0.52 4.37
CA ARG A 5 -28.86 -1.26 3.28
C ARG A 5 -28.69 -2.72 3.70
N ILE A 6 -29.50 -3.61 3.15
CA ILE A 6 -29.35 -5.05 3.31
C ILE A 6 -28.38 -5.54 2.24
N LEU A 7 -27.24 -6.10 2.65
CA LEU A 7 -26.26 -6.70 1.75
C LEU A 7 -26.68 -8.15 1.50
N ASP A 8 -27.02 -8.51 0.26
CA ASP A 8 -27.38 -9.86 -0.12
C ASP A 8 -26.13 -10.74 -0.27
N PRO A 9 -25.94 -11.77 0.58
CA PRO A 9 -24.77 -12.65 0.53
C PRO A 9 -24.73 -13.56 -0.70
N THR A 10 -25.82 -13.64 -1.47
CA THR A 10 -25.93 -14.43 -2.71
C THR A 10 -25.72 -13.61 -3.97
N ALA A 11 -25.50 -12.29 -3.83
CA ALA A 11 -25.25 -11.41 -4.95
C ALA A 11 -24.01 -11.89 -5.73
N LYS A 12 -24.21 -12.25 -7.00
CA LYS A 12 -23.13 -12.63 -7.90
C LYS A 12 -22.16 -11.47 -8.02
N ARG A 13 -20.98 -11.61 -7.40
CA ARG A 13 -19.89 -10.63 -7.46
C ARG A 13 -19.55 -10.39 -8.93
N GLN A 14 -19.94 -9.25 -9.48
CA GLN A 14 -19.50 -8.86 -10.82
C GLN A 14 -17.99 -8.66 -10.77
N ALA A 15 -17.28 -9.44 -11.57
CA ALA A 15 -15.87 -9.20 -11.79
C ALA A 15 -15.74 -7.89 -12.56
N GLU A 16 -15.43 -6.81 -11.86
CA GLU A 16 -15.07 -5.55 -12.51
C GLU A 16 -13.78 -5.78 -13.29
N SER A 17 -13.89 -5.82 -14.62
CA SER A 17 -12.71 -5.76 -15.48
C SER A 17 -12.26 -4.30 -15.52
N ARG A 18 -11.12 -4.01 -14.90
CA ARG A 18 -10.50 -2.68 -14.94
C ARG A 18 -9.39 -2.70 -15.99
N THR A 19 -9.45 -1.78 -16.93
CA THR A 19 -8.37 -1.57 -17.90
C THR A 19 -7.13 -1.10 -17.14
N LEU A 20 -6.07 -1.90 -17.19
CA LEU A 20 -4.77 -1.50 -16.66
C LEU A 20 -4.19 -0.45 -17.62
N VAL A 21 -4.15 0.80 -17.18
CA VAL A 21 -3.48 1.87 -17.93
C VAL A 21 -1.97 1.59 -17.84
N PRO A 22 -1.25 1.53 -18.99
CA PRO A 22 0.19 1.38 -18.98
C PRO A 22 0.82 2.49 -18.15
N PHE A 23 1.76 2.09 -17.29
CA PHE A 23 2.41 3.00 -16.37
C PHE A 23 3.21 4.05 -17.16
N ALA A 24 2.78 5.32 -17.11
CA ALA A 24 3.57 6.43 -17.65
C ALA A 24 4.72 6.71 -16.67
N ALA A 25 5.93 6.92 -17.18
CA ALA A 25 7.10 7.22 -16.37
C ALA A 25 6.98 8.63 -15.75
N GLU A 26 6.20 8.74 -14.68
CA GLU A 26 6.13 9.96 -13.88
C GLU A 26 7.00 9.82 -12.63
N ASN A 27 7.46 10.96 -12.11
CA ASN A 27 8.35 11.07 -10.97
C ASN A 27 7.61 10.74 -9.66
N HIS A 28 7.26 9.47 -9.46
CA HIS A 28 6.47 9.05 -8.32
C HIS A 28 7.29 8.94 -7.03
N ARG A 29 6.63 9.26 -5.92
CA ARG A 29 7.09 9.03 -4.55
C ARG A 29 6.44 7.76 -4.03
N ILE A 30 7.27 6.82 -3.57
CA ILE A 30 6.81 5.53 -3.05
C ILE A 30 7.23 5.40 -1.59
N GLY A 31 6.23 5.18 -0.72
CA GLY A 31 6.44 4.92 0.69
C GLY A 31 6.25 3.43 0.99
N ILE A 32 7.21 2.81 1.67
CA ILE A 32 7.15 1.40 2.08
C ILE A 32 7.01 1.34 3.60
N LEU A 33 5.93 0.76 4.12
CA LEU A 33 5.71 0.59 5.56
C LEU A 33 5.84 -0.87 5.96
N HIS A 34 6.70 -1.19 6.93
CA HIS A 34 6.83 -2.54 7.47
C HIS A 34 6.92 -2.58 8.99
N ASN A 35 6.78 -3.79 9.57
CA ASN A 35 6.76 -4.02 11.02
C ASN A 35 7.82 -5.01 11.52
N HIS A 36 8.97 -5.08 10.85
CA HIS A 36 10.01 -6.08 11.10
C HIS A 36 9.57 -7.55 10.94
N SER A 37 8.46 -7.83 10.25
CA SER A 37 8.10 -9.20 9.89
C SER A 37 9.22 -9.84 9.06
N PRO A 38 9.75 -11.02 9.44
CA PRO A 38 10.87 -11.64 8.75
C PRO A 38 10.59 -11.94 7.27
N HIS A 39 9.33 -12.18 6.91
CA HIS A 39 8.92 -12.42 5.53
C HIS A 39 8.88 -11.15 4.69
N PHE A 40 8.55 -10.00 5.30
CA PHE A 40 8.43 -8.74 4.58
C PHE A 40 9.74 -7.94 4.57
N ASN A 41 10.64 -8.13 5.54
CA ASN A 41 11.91 -7.38 5.59
C ASN A 41 12.78 -7.59 4.35
N ARG A 42 12.95 -8.85 3.91
CA ARG A 42 13.72 -9.15 2.68
C ARG A 42 13.13 -8.47 1.45
N LEU A 43 11.79 -8.42 1.39
CA LEU A 43 11.08 -7.76 0.30
C LEU A 43 11.21 -6.23 0.40
N ALA A 44 11.07 -5.66 1.60
CA ALA A 44 11.22 -4.23 1.85
C ALA A 44 12.66 -3.72 1.61
N GLU A 45 13.68 -4.57 1.79
CA GLU A 45 15.08 -4.26 1.47
C GLU A 45 15.35 -4.32 -0.04
N ALA A 46 14.77 -5.29 -0.76
CA ALA A 46 15.00 -5.46 -2.19
C ALA A 46 14.13 -4.54 -3.08
N LEU A 47 12.93 -4.17 -2.61
CA LEU A 47 11.97 -3.37 -3.37
C LEU A 47 12.52 -2.02 -3.83
N PRO A 48 13.18 -1.21 -2.98
CA PRO A 48 13.62 0.13 -3.36
C PRO A 48 14.52 0.13 -4.59
N GLN A 49 15.41 -0.86 -4.70
CA GLN A 49 16.34 -0.96 -5.83
C GLN A 49 15.62 -1.42 -7.10
N ALA A 50 14.71 -2.39 -6.99
CA ALA A 50 13.87 -2.83 -8.10
C ALA A 50 12.96 -1.70 -8.63
N LEU A 51 12.31 -0.95 -7.72
CA LEU A 51 11.43 0.17 -8.06
C LEU A 51 12.18 1.33 -8.71
N LYS A 52 13.37 1.67 -8.21
CA LYS A 52 14.22 2.68 -8.86
C LYS A 52 14.63 2.26 -10.28
N THR A 53 14.91 0.98 -10.49
CA THR A 53 15.36 0.45 -11.78
C THR A 53 14.23 0.37 -12.81
N GLN A 54 13.06 -0.09 -12.39
CA GLN A 54 11.92 -0.37 -13.29
C GLN A 54 10.99 0.83 -13.49
N MET A 55 10.81 1.67 -12.46
CA MET A 55 9.79 2.73 -12.45
C MET A 55 10.35 4.15 -12.53
N GLN A 56 11.67 4.32 -12.63
CA GLN A 56 12.35 5.63 -12.50
C GLN A 56 11.85 6.43 -11.29
N ALA A 57 11.50 5.73 -10.19
CA ALA A 57 10.92 6.36 -9.01
C ALA A 57 11.86 7.43 -8.46
N LYS A 58 11.34 8.66 -8.30
CA LYS A 58 12.12 9.81 -7.83
C LYS A 58 12.55 9.63 -6.38
N THR A 59 11.69 9.03 -5.57
CA THR A 59 11.94 8.85 -4.14
C THR A 59 11.27 7.58 -3.67
N VAL A 60 12.06 6.69 -3.05
CA VAL A 60 11.55 5.51 -2.36
C VAL A 60 12.03 5.58 -0.92
N GLU A 61 11.09 5.66 0.02
CA GLU A 61 11.39 5.79 1.45
C GLU A 61 10.76 4.66 2.24
N THR A 62 11.55 4.09 3.16
CA THR A 62 11.12 2.98 4.00
C THR A 62 10.84 3.48 5.40
N HIS A 63 9.63 3.22 5.87
CA HIS A 63 9.13 3.53 7.19
C HIS A 63 8.95 2.25 7.98
N THR A 64 9.37 2.28 9.25
CA THR A 64 9.31 1.12 10.10
C THR A 64 8.46 1.39 11.33
N LYS A 65 7.49 0.52 11.56
CA LYS A 65 6.65 0.54 12.76
C LYS A 65 7.10 -0.59 13.70
N ALA A 66 7.21 -0.30 14.99
CA ALA A 66 7.44 -1.34 15.99
C ALA A 66 6.27 -2.35 16.00
N ARG A 67 6.60 -3.65 16.04
CA ARG A 67 5.65 -4.78 15.92
C ARG A 67 4.50 -4.75 16.94
N TYR A 68 4.73 -4.15 18.12
CA TYR A 68 3.81 -4.21 19.27
C TYR A 68 3.09 -2.90 19.57
N SER A 69 3.16 -1.87 18.72
CA SER A 69 2.39 -0.64 18.97
C SER A 69 0.94 -0.77 18.48
N SER A 70 0.00 -0.79 19.43
CA SER A 70 -1.43 -0.65 19.15
C SER A 70 -1.74 0.80 18.71
N GLY A 71 -2.68 0.98 17.80
CA GLY A 71 -3.18 2.30 17.36
C GLY A 71 -2.38 3.05 16.28
N ALA A 72 -1.08 2.81 16.13
CA ALA A 72 -0.25 3.56 15.16
C ALA A 72 -0.30 3.15 13.66
N PRO A 73 -0.88 2.01 13.20
CA PRO A 73 -0.77 1.64 11.79
C PRO A 73 -1.63 2.54 10.90
N GLN A 74 -2.85 2.90 11.32
CA GLN A 74 -3.76 3.73 10.52
C GLN A 74 -3.26 5.17 10.36
N ALA A 75 -2.67 5.75 11.42
CA ALA A 75 -2.08 7.08 11.35
C ALA A 75 -0.89 7.12 10.39
N MET A 76 0.03 6.15 10.47
CA MET A 76 1.16 6.07 9.54
C MET A 76 0.70 5.82 8.10
N LEU A 77 -0.32 4.97 7.89
CA LEU A 77 -0.91 4.76 6.57
C LEU A 77 -1.55 6.04 6.02
N ALA A 78 -2.23 6.83 6.87
CA ALA A 78 -2.80 8.11 6.47
C ALA A 78 -1.70 9.10 6.06
N THR A 79 -0.59 9.18 6.80
CA THR A 79 0.57 10.00 6.42
C THR A 79 1.19 9.54 5.11
N LEU A 80 1.40 8.23 4.94
CA LEU A 80 1.92 7.66 3.69
C LEU A 80 1.02 7.95 2.49
N SER A 81 -0.30 7.90 2.70
CA SER A 81 -1.27 8.18 1.63
C SER A 81 -1.35 9.67 1.28
N ALA A 82 -0.91 10.56 2.18
CA ALA A 82 -0.87 12.01 1.94
C ALA A 82 0.41 12.45 1.22
N ASP A 83 1.55 11.84 1.56
CA ASP A 83 2.86 12.31 1.12
C ASP A 83 3.44 11.55 -0.09
N TYR A 84 2.91 10.35 -0.38
CA TYR A 84 3.40 9.45 -1.43
C TYR A 84 2.29 9.10 -2.41
N ASP A 85 2.65 8.94 -3.68
CA ASP A 85 1.72 8.52 -4.74
C ASP A 85 1.33 7.05 -4.58
N PHE A 86 2.26 6.24 -4.04
CA PHE A 86 2.05 4.82 -3.76
C PHE A 86 2.51 4.48 -2.35
N ALA A 87 1.65 3.78 -1.61
CA ALA A 87 1.96 3.21 -0.31
C ALA A 87 1.97 1.68 -0.38
N ILE A 88 3.10 1.05 -0.04
CA ILE A 88 3.28 -0.41 -0.01
C ILE A 88 3.41 -0.83 1.45
N THR A 89 2.56 -1.75 1.90
CA THR A 89 2.41 -2.03 3.33
C THR A 89 2.56 -3.51 3.62
N GLY A 90 3.51 -3.86 4.48
CA GLY A 90 3.74 -5.21 5.01
C GLY A 90 3.17 -5.45 6.39
N LEU A 91 2.27 -4.58 6.84
CA LEU A 91 1.55 -4.73 8.09
C LEU A 91 0.54 -5.87 7.91
N ALA A 92 0.83 -7.05 8.47
CA ALA A 92 -0.15 -8.14 8.50
C ALA A 92 -1.46 -7.61 9.13
N ALA A 93 -2.56 -7.71 8.38
CA ALA A 93 -3.91 -7.44 8.86
C ALA A 93 -4.35 -8.51 9.85
#